data_AF-A0A4Q3LNR5-F1
#
_entry.id   AF-A0A4Q3LNR5-F1
#
_cell.length_a   1.000
_cell.length_b   1.000
_cell.length_c   1.000
_cell.angle_alpha   90.00
_cell.angle_beta   90.00
_cell.angle_gamma   90.00
#
_symmetry.space_group_name_H-M   'P 1'
#
loop_
_entity.id
_entity.type
_entity.pdbx_description
1 polymer ?
#
loop_
_entity_poly.entity_id
_entity_poly.type
_entity_poly.pdbx_seq_one_letter_code
_entity_poly.pdbx_strand_id
1 'polypeptide(L)'
;MTSNQAVLWLVACVAALTLAGYLWTLGREASQRRTRRRRFHRDLAAHRPSQPATISGSMSRDRVATVRREAENAARLVALGLAPEPRNPYREGSPEFVLWVATYHLTLAELRDDLPLSQP
;
A
#
# COMPACT_ATOMS: atom_id res chain seq x y z
N MET A 1 34.22 40.35 -14.77
CA MET A 1 33.38 39.14 -14.72
C MET A 1 31.95 39.59 -14.93
N THR A 2 31.35 39.22 -16.07
CA THR A 2 30.10 39.81 -16.58
C THR A 2 28.88 39.19 -15.89
N SER A 3 27.82 39.96 -15.68
CA SER A 3 26.61 39.55 -14.92
C SER A 3 26.00 38.22 -15.37
N ASN A 4 26.20 37.82 -16.63
CA ASN A 4 25.79 36.53 -17.16
C ASN A 4 26.44 35.33 -16.44
N GLN A 5 27.68 35.45 -15.96
CA GLN A 5 28.30 34.38 -15.18
C GLN A 5 27.60 34.18 -13.83
N ALA A 6 27.20 35.29 -13.18
CA ALA A 6 26.47 35.21 -11.91
C ALA A 6 25.10 34.55 -12.08
N VAL A 7 24.39 34.84 -13.17
CA VAL A 7 23.10 34.20 -13.50
C VAL A 7 23.27 32.70 -13.77
N LEU A 8 24.30 32.31 -14.53
CA LEU A 8 24.58 30.90 -14.80
C LEU A 8 24.92 30.12 -13.53
N TRP A 9 25.71 30.71 -12.63
CA TRP A 9 26.00 30.12 -11.31
C TRP A 9 24.74 29.96 -10.46
N LEU A 10 23.85 30.94 -10.50
CA LEU A 10 22.60 30.90 -9.74
C LEU A 10 21.66 29.80 -10.26
N VAL A 11 21.55 29.66 -11.58
CA VAL A 11 20.79 28.57 -12.21
C VAL A 11 21.39 27.21 -11.88
N ALA A 12 22.71 27.07 -11.93
CA ALA A 12 23.39 25.83 -11.56
C ALA A 12 23.15 25.44 -10.09
N CYS A 13 23.18 26.42 -9.18
CA CYS A 13 22.88 26.20 -7.76
C CYS A 13 21.43 25.74 -7.54
N VAL A 14 20.46 26.38 -8.22
CA VAL A 14 19.04 25.99 -8.10
C VAL A 14 18.80 24.58 -8.67
N ALA A 15 19.42 24.25 -9.79
CA ALA A 15 19.37 22.91 -10.38
C ALA A 15 20.00 21.85 -9.44
N ALA A 16 21.13 22.17 -8.79
CA ALA A 16 21.76 21.27 -7.85
C ALA A 16 20.90 21.03 -6.59
N LEU A 17 20.28 22.08 -6.05
CA LEU A 17 19.40 21.98 -4.88
C LEU A 17 18.13 21.16 -5.17
N THR A 18 17.51 21.39 -6.34
CA THR A 18 16.34 20.62 -6.77
C THR A 18 16.69 19.15 -7.01
N LEU A 19 17.83 18.86 -7.64
CA LEU A 19 18.31 17.50 -7.85
C LEU A 19 18.61 16.78 -6.51
N ALA A 20 19.26 17.48 -5.58
CA ALA A 20 19.54 16.94 -4.25
C ALA A 20 18.25 16.63 -3.47
N GLY A 21 17.25 17.51 -3.53
CA GLY A 21 15.93 17.28 -2.93
C GLY A 21 15.22 16.06 -3.52
N TYR A 22 15.28 15.88 -4.84
CA TYR A 22 14.68 14.74 -5.52
C TYR A 22 15.37 13.40 -5.19
N LEU A 23 16.70 13.38 -5.11
CA LEU A 23 17.43 12.19 -4.68
C LEU A 23 17.15 11.83 -3.21
N TRP A 24 16.92 12.84 -2.37
CA TRP A 24 16.58 12.64 -0.96
C TRP A 24 15.20 11.99 -0.77
N THR A 25 14.19 12.37 -1.54
CA THR A 25 12.85 11.75 -1.48
C THR A 25 12.90 10.30 -1.95
N LEU A 26 13.57 10.02 -3.08
CA LEU A 26 13.80 8.66 -3.58
C LEU A 26 14.52 7.78 -2.54
N GLY A 27 15.54 8.32 -1.86
CA GLY A 27 16.25 7.62 -0.77
C GLY A 27 15.38 7.35 0.45
N ARG A 28 14.51 8.28 0.84
CA ARG A 28 13.54 8.07 1.94
C ARG A 28 12.55 6.97 1.62
N GLU A 29 11.99 6.94 0.42
CA GLU A 29 11.05 5.89 0.02
C GLU A 29 11.69 4.50 0.01
N ALA A 30 12.92 4.39 -0.51
CA ALA A 30 13.68 3.13 -0.49
C ALA A 30 14.01 2.67 0.94
N SER A 31 14.34 3.60 1.85
CA SER A 31 14.62 3.28 3.25
C SER A 31 13.37 2.86 4.01
N GLN A 32 12.23 3.54 3.81
CA GLN A 32 10.95 3.20 4.44
C GLN A 32 10.49 1.78 4.07
N ARG A 33 10.70 1.36 2.82
CA ARG A 33 10.42 -0.02 2.39
C ARG A 33 11.23 -1.06 3.18
N ARG A 34 12.50 -0.77 3.48
CA ARG A 34 13.37 -1.67 4.27
C ARG A 34 12.97 -1.72 5.75
N THR A 35 12.57 -0.59 6.34
CA THR A 35 12.13 -0.53 7.74
C THR A 35 10.78 -1.22 7.95
N ARG A 36 9.85 -1.05 7.00
CA ARG A 36 8.55 -1.76 7.01
C ARG A 36 8.73 -3.28 6.94
N ARG A 37 9.63 -3.78 6.07
CA ARG A 37 9.95 -5.22 6.00
C ARG A 37 10.50 -5.78 7.32
N ARG A 38 11.39 -5.05 7.99
CA ARG A 38 11.96 -5.48 9.29
C ARG A 38 10.92 -5.54 10.40
N ARG A 39 10.02 -4.56 10.47
CA ARG A 39 8.92 -4.56 11.46
C ARG A 39 7.94 -5.70 11.18
N PHE A 40 7.55 -5.89 9.91
CA PHE A 40 6.66 -6.99 9.51
C PHE A 40 7.21 -8.37 9.88
N HIS A 41 8.51 -8.63 9.66
CA HIS A 41 9.14 -9.88 10.07
C HIS A 41 9.16 -10.08 11.60
N ARG A 42 9.32 -9.00 12.37
CA ARG A 42 9.29 -9.05 13.83
C ARG A 42 7.90 -9.37 14.36
N ASP A 43 6.88 -8.76 13.78
CA ASP A 43 5.48 -8.96 14.20
C ASP A 43 4.95 -10.34 13.78
N LEU A 44 5.35 -10.83 12.60
CA LEU A 44 5.09 -12.21 12.15
C LEU A 44 5.72 -13.26 13.07
N ALA A 45 6.92 -13.00 13.60
CA ALA A 45 7.56 -13.91 14.54
C ALA A 45 6.84 -13.93 15.89
N ALA A 46 6.24 -12.81 16.31
CA ALA A 46 5.47 -12.69 17.54
C ALA A 46 4.06 -13.30 17.45
N HIS A 47 3.41 -13.22 16.28
CA HIS A 47 2.03 -13.68 16.07
C HIS A 47 1.97 -14.99 15.26
N ARG A 48 3.01 -15.81 15.34
CA ARG A 48 3.08 -17.07 14.59
C ARG A 48 1.92 -17.97 15.07
N PRO A 49 0.90 -18.26 14.23
CA PRO A 49 -0.18 -19.13 14.65
C PRO A 49 0.41 -20.53 14.93
N SER A 50 0.06 -21.10 16.08
CA SER A 50 0.55 -22.41 16.53
C SER A 50 0.15 -23.58 15.62
N GLN A 51 -0.82 -23.35 14.72
CA GLN A 51 -1.18 -24.25 13.65
C GLN A 51 -1.46 -23.46 12.36
N PRO A 52 -0.92 -23.87 11.20
CA PRO A 52 -1.36 -23.34 9.93
C PRO A 52 -2.84 -23.68 9.76
N ALA A 53 -3.70 -22.68 9.63
CA ALA A 53 -5.10 -22.89 9.30
C ALA A 53 -5.15 -23.70 8.00
N THR A 54 -5.65 -24.94 8.09
CA THR A 54 -5.74 -25.83 6.93
C THR A 54 -6.94 -25.38 6.13
N ILE A 55 -6.69 -24.60 5.08
CA ILE A 55 -7.73 -24.14 4.17
C ILE A 55 -8.11 -25.33 3.28
N SER A 56 -9.25 -25.94 3.58
CA SER A 56 -9.83 -27.03 2.80
C SER A 56 -10.78 -26.47 1.75
N GLY A 57 -10.51 -26.75 0.48
CA GLY A 57 -11.40 -26.41 -0.65
C GLY A 57 -10.67 -25.75 -1.82
N SER A 58 -10.94 -26.23 -3.03
CA SER A 58 -10.52 -25.58 -4.27
C SER A 58 -11.63 -24.66 -4.77
N MET A 59 -11.29 -23.40 -5.08
CA MET A 59 -12.22 -22.44 -5.67
C MET A 59 -12.15 -22.48 -7.19
N SER A 60 -13.30 -22.38 -7.86
CA SER A 60 -13.34 -22.16 -9.31
C SER A 60 -12.82 -20.76 -9.66
N ARG A 61 -12.29 -20.58 -10.87
CA ARG A 61 -11.77 -19.29 -11.34
C ARG A 61 -12.86 -18.20 -11.34
N ASP A 62 -14.08 -18.56 -11.70
CA ASP A 62 -15.21 -17.63 -11.69
C ASP A 62 -15.52 -17.16 -10.28
N ARG A 63 -15.49 -18.08 -9.30
CA ARG A 63 -15.70 -17.74 -7.89
C ARG A 63 -14.60 -16.82 -7.35
N VAL A 64 -13.34 -17.08 -7.72
CA VAL A 64 -12.20 -16.19 -7.38
C VAL A 64 -12.45 -14.78 -7.90
N ALA A 65 -12.88 -14.64 -9.15
CA ALA A 65 -13.12 -13.33 -9.75
C ALA A 65 -14.28 -12.59 -9.06
N THR A 66 -15.35 -13.28 -8.72
CA THR A 66 -16.49 -12.69 -7.98
C THR A 66 -16.07 -12.20 -6.60
N VAL A 67 -15.42 -13.05 -5.81
CA VAL A 67 -14.97 -12.70 -4.44
C VAL A 67 -14.05 -11.49 -4.46
N ARG A 68 -13.12 -11.43 -5.44
CA ARG A 68 -12.23 -10.27 -5.61
C ARG A 68 -12.99 -8.99 -5.93
N ARG A 69 -13.89 -9.02 -6.91
CA ARG A 69 -14.69 -7.83 -7.29
C ARG A 69 -15.52 -7.31 -6.11
N GLU A 70 -16.11 -8.21 -5.32
CA GLU A 70 -16.85 -7.82 -4.12
C GLU A 70 -15.95 -7.15 -3.08
N ALA A 71 -14.77 -7.72 -2.81
CA ALA A 71 -13.80 -7.15 -1.88
C ALA A 71 -13.29 -5.77 -2.35
N GLU A 72 -12.94 -5.64 -3.63
CA GLU A 72 -12.47 -4.39 -4.24
C GLU A 72 -13.54 -3.29 -4.17
N ASN A 73 -14.79 -3.63 -4.50
CA ASN A 73 -15.90 -2.67 -4.43
C ASN A 73 -16.14 -2.22 -2.99
N ALA A 74 -16.11 -3.14 -2.04
CA ALA A 74 -16.26 -2.81 -0.63
C ALA A 74 -15.13 -1.88 -0.14
N ALA A 75 -13.87 -2.17 -0.52
CA ALA A 75 -12.73 -1.32 -0.20
C ALA A 75 -12.86 0.09 -0.80
N ARG A 76 -13.32 0.21 -2.04
CA ARG A 76 -13.55 1.51 -2.70
C ARG A 76 -14.63 2.33 -1.99
N LEU A 77 -15.75 1.71 -1.63
CA LEU A 77 -16.84 2.40 -0.93
C LEU A 77 -16.37 2.95 0.43
N VAL A 78 -15.57 2.17 1.16
CA VAL A 78 -14.98 2.61 2.44
C VAL A 78 -13.96 3.73 2.23
N ALA A 79 -13.06 3.58 1.25
CA ALA A 79 -12.03 4.60 0.96
C ALA A 79 -12.64 5.95 0.55
N LEU A 80 -13.80 5.94 -0.11
CA LEU A 80 -14.56 7.13 -0.48
C LEU A 80 -15.42 7.68 0.67
N GLY A 81 -15.47 7.01 1.83
CA GLY A 81 -16.31 7.39 2.96
C GLY A 81 -17.82 7.18 2.72
N LEU A 82 -18.19 6.39 1.71
CA LEU A 82 -19.58 6.13 1.31
C LEU A 82 -20.23 4.99 2.10
N ALA A 83 -19.42 4.15 2.76
CA ALA A 83 -19.89 3.03 3.54
C ALA A 83 -19.04 2.84 4.82
N PRO A 84 -19.63 2.33 5.91
CA PRO A 84 -18.88 1.88 7.08
C PRO A 84 -18.04 0.62 6.75
N GLU A 85 -17.13 0.26 7.65
CA GLU A 85 -16.27 -0.91 7.46
C GLU A 85 -17.11 -2.20 7.29
N PRO A 86 -16.97 -2.89 6.14
CA PRO A 86 -17.77 -4.06 5.81
C PRO A 86 -17.34 -5.26 6.65
N ARG A 87 -18.33 -6.02 7.13
CA ARG A 87 -18.08 -7.39 7.64
C ARG A 87 -17.89 -8.33 6.46
N ASN A 88 -16.91 -9.22 6.56
CA ASN A 88 -16.68 -10.25 5.56
C ASN A 88 -17.91 -11.18 5.48
N PRO A 89 -18.54 -11.35 4.30
CA PRO A 89 -19.74 -12.18 4.16
C PRO A 89 -19.45 -13.69 4.14
N TYR A 90 -18.19 -14.09 4.01
CA TYR A 90 -17.78 -15.48 3.89
C TYR A 90 -17.54 -16.14 5.26
N ARG A 91 -17.64 -17.48 5.29
CA ARG A 91 -17.42 -18.26 6.51
C ARG A 91 -15.94 -18.19 6.91
N GLU A 92 -15.67 -17.89 8.18
CA GLU A 92 -14.31 -17.90 8.73
C GLU A 92 -13.60 -19.23 8.45
N GLY A 93 -12.35 -19.14 7.99
CA GLY A 93 -11.52 -20.29 7.62
C GLY A 93 -11.76 -20.84 6.22
N SER A 94 -12.70 -20.30 5.44
CA SER A 94 -12.89 -20.68 4.03
C SER A 94 -11.86 -20.01 3.11
N PRO A 95 -11.56 -20.62 1.94
CA PRO A 95 -10.69 -19.98 0.95
C PRO A 95 -11.24 -18.62 0.48
N GLU A 96 -12.56 -18.48 0.37
CA GLU A 96 -13.23 -17.21 0.01
C GLU A 96 -13.03 -16.15 1.08
N PHE A 97 -13.11 -16.53 2.37
CA PHE A 97 -12.88 -15.60 3.47
C PHE A 97 -11.46 -15.02 3.40
N VAL A 98 -10.46 -15.89 3.26
CA VAL A 98 -9.05 -15.48 3.18
C VAL A 98 -8.81 -14.60 1.95
N LEU A 99 -9.35 -15.00 0.80
CA LEU A 99 -9.22 -14.22 -0.44
C LEU A 99 -9.86 -12.84 -0.30
N TRP A 100 -11.08 -12.77 0.25
CA TRP A 100 -11.79 -11.51 0.44
C TRP A 100 -11.02 -10.57 1.38
N VAL A 101 -10.55 -11.06 2.54
CA VAL A 101 -9.77 -10.24 3.49
C VAL A 101 -8.49 -9.73 2.83
N ALA A 102 -7.76 -10.62 2.14
CA ALA A 102 -6.51 -10.25 1.48
C ALA A 102 -6.75 -9.19 0.40
N THR A 103 -7.73 -9.39 -0.48
CA THR A 103 -8.06 -8.44 -1.55
C THR A 103 -8.55 -7.11 -0.98
N TYR A 104 -9.46 -7.13 0.00
CA TYR A 104 -10.00 -5.92 0.62
C TYR A 104 -8.89 -5.03 1.20
N HIS A 105 -8.02 -5.58 2.04
CA HIS A 105 -6.96 -4.79 2.67
C HIS A 105 -5.86 -4.38 1.70
N LEU A 106 -5.54 -5.18 0.68
CA LEU A 106 -4.60 -4.80 -0.37
C LEU A 106 -5.14 -3.60 -1.16
N THR A 107 -6.39 -3.67 -1.62
CA THR A 107 -7.02 -2.56 -2.35
C THR A 107 -7.14 -1.30 -1.49
N LEU A 108 -7.49 -1.44 -0.20
CA LEU A 108 -7.55 -0.29 0.71
C LEU A 108 -6.18 0.37 0.89
N ALA A 109 -5.10 -0.42 0.97
CA ALA A 109 -3.74 0.08 1.08
C ALA A 109 -3.29 0.80 -0.20
N GLU A 110 -3.59 0.24 -1.37
CA GLU A 110 -3.30 0.86 -2.68
C GLU A 110 -4.03 2.19 -2.82
N LEU A 111 -5.33 2.24 -2.53
CA LEU A 111 -6.13 3.47 -2.58
C LEU A 111 -5.63 4.55 -1.61
N ARG A 112 -5.10 4.15 -0.45
CA ARG A 112 -4.52 5.08 0.53
C ARG A 112 -3.18 5.64 0.07
N ASP A 113 -2.37 4.87 -0.66
CA ASP A 113 -1.11 5.33 -1.21
C ASP A 113 -1.33 6.29 -2.41
N ASP A 114 -2.42 6.11 -3.16
CA ASP A 114 -2.79 6.96 -4.32
C ASP A 114 -3.52 8.25 -3.95
N LEU A 115 -4.19 8.31 -2.80
CA LEU A 115 -4.80 9.54 -2.31
C LEU A 115 -3.68 10.50 -1.86
N PRO A 116 -3.55 11.71 -2.47
CA PRO A 116 -2.59 12.69 -1.99
C PRO A 116 -2.93 12.96 -0.53
N LEU A 117 -1.95 12.69 0.35
CA LEU A 117 -1.98 13.10 1.75
C LEU A 117 -2.23 14.61 1.78
N SER A 118 -3.50 15.00 1.81
CA SER A 118 -3.93 16.30 2.25
C SER A 118 -3.56 16.31 3.73
N GLN A 119 -2.36 16.84 3.97
CA GLN A 119 -1.67 16.81 5.25
C GLN A 119 -2.56 17.49 6.31
N PRO A 120 -2.47 17.09 7.58
CA PRO A 120 -2.83 17.98 8.68
C PRO A 120 -1.92 19.22 8.70
#